data_AF-A0A832TRX4-F1
#
_entry.id   AF-A0A832TRX4-F1
#
_cell.length_a   1.000
_cell.length_b   1.000
_cell.length_c   1.000
_cell.angle_alpha   90.00
_cell.angle_beta   90.00
_cell.angle_gamma   90.00
#
_symmetry.space_group_name_H-M   'P 1'
#
loop_
_entity.id
_entity.type
_entity.pdbx_description
1 polymer ?
#
loop_
_entity_poly.entity_id
_entity_poly.type
_entity_poly.pdbx_seq_one_letter_code
_entity_poly.pdbx_strand_id
1 'polypeptide(L)'
;MSFREECGICGRVLRAYRLRKCSRCKRLFCRDCMVPDVATGNPLEPLCLHCARRVVAPRSVSKYAGLAAHLKFRGSFTKLVTLSLARIDGLIGSNLPMSAYKDVGWWANSPSSAHARSWLDSGWDVQEVNLREGLVVFKKVRETRIKRKRRKGETNKPFTPVPVRPIKPRAPSKTKVSKLYARIKNLERQRSALKGSVRSPYEKRLFKSSEKPR
;
A
#
# COMPACT_ATOMS: atom_id res chain seq x y z
N MET A 1 -1.37 -32.22 5.98
CA MET A 1 -1.76 -30.93 6.62
C MET A 1 -1.26 -29.77 5.76
N SER A 2 -2.13 -28.90 5.26
CA SER A 2 -1.68 -27.75 4.44
C SER A 2 -1.14 -26.64 5.33
N PHE A 3 0.17 -26.36 5.30
CA PHE A 3 0.73 -25.20 6.00
C PHE A 3 0.10 -23.92 5.42
N ARG A 4 -0.68 -23.24 6.27
CA ARG A 4 -1.36 -21.98 5.96
C ARG A 4 -0.68 -20.89 6.76
N GLU A 5 -0.32 -19.81 6.08
CA GLU A 5 0.38 -18.68 6.68
C GLU A 5 -0.30 -17.36 6.31
N GLU A 6 -0.10 -16.35 7.14
CA GLU A 6 -0.67 -15.02 6.93
C GLU A 6 0.25 -14.13 6.10
N CYS A 7 -0.33 -13.41 5.14
CA CYS A 7 0.36 -12.29 4.50
C CYS A 7 0.59 -11.16 5.52
N GLY A 8 1.84 -10.71 5.65
CA GLY A 8 2.21 -9.66 6.61
C GLY A 8 1.63 -8.25 6.35
N ILE A 9 0.95 -8.02 5.23
CA ILE A 9 0.30 -6.73 4.89
C ILE A 9 -1.22 -6.86 4.95
N CYS A 10 -1.81 -7.68 4.06
CA CYS A 10 -3.27 -7.79 3.97
C CYS A 10 -3.89 -8.71 5.03
N GLY A 11 -3.07 -9.47 5.77
CA GLY A 11 -3.55 -10.37 6.82
C GLY A 11 -4.34 -11.59 6.33
N ARG A 12 -4.44 -11.81 5.01
CA ARG A 12 -5.09 -12.99 4.45
C ARG A 12 -4.28 -14.23 4.77
N VAL A 13 -4.97 -15.27 5.23
CA VAL A 13 -4.40 -16.62 5.39
C VAL A 13 -4.40 -17.28 4.01
N LEU A 14 -3.23 -17.71 3.53
CA LEU A 14 -3.06 -18.36 2.23
C LEU A 14 -2.21 -19.62 2.40
N ARG A 15 -2.26 -20.53 1.42
CA ARG A 15 -1.34 -21.67 1.37
C ARG A 15 0.09 -21.16 1.13
N ALA A 16 1.08 -21.77 1.79
CA ALA A 16 2.48 -21.32 1.77
C ALA A 16 3.03 -21.04 0.37
N TYR A 17 2.75 -21.87 -0.64
CA TYR A 17 3.22 -21.70 -2.03
C TYR A 17 2.71 -20.42 -2.72
N ARG A 18 1.61 -19.81 -2.25
CA ARG A 18 1.08 -18.54 -2.78
C ARG A 18 1.75 -17.32 -2.17
N LEU A 19 2.50 -17.51 -1.09
CA LEU A 19 3.28 -16.47 -0.45
C LEU A 19 4.71 -16.49 -1.00
N ARG A 20 5.35 -15.33 -1.09
CA ARG A 20 6.79 -15.25 -1.33
C ARG A 20 7.46 -14.40 -0.26
N LYS A 21 8.76 -14.61 -0.12
CA LYS A 21 9.60 -13.93 0.86
C LYS A 21 10.12 -12.62 0.27
N CYS A 22 10.01 -11.54 1.03
CA CYS A 22 10.59 -10.25 0.65
C CYS A 22 12.11 -10.25 0.84
N SER A 23 12.88 -9.83 -0.16
CA SER A 23 14.36 -9.81 -0.10
C SER A 23 14.91 -8.95 1.06
N ARG A 24 14.23 -7.84 1.40
CA ARG A 24 14.67 -6.92 2.47
C ARG A 24 14.25 -7.35 3.88
N CYS A 25 12.94 -7.55 4.10
CA CYS A 25 12.43 -7.81 5.45
C CYS A 25 12.28 -9.30 5.79
N LYS A 26 12.54 -10.21 4.83
CA LYS A 26 12.52 -11.67 4.99
C LYS A 26 11.18 -12.26 5.48
N ARG A 27 10.09 -11.48 5.45
CA ARG A 27 8.72 -11.93 5.78
C ARG A 27 7.96 -12.41 4.54
N LEU A 28 6.87 -13.14 4.77
CA LEU A 28 6.00 -13.73 3.75
C LEU A 28 4.81 -12.82 3.40
N PHE A 29 4.55 -12.68 2.09
CA PHE A 29 3.49 -11.83 1.56
C PHE A 29 2.82 -12.47 0.33
N CYS A 30 1.55 -12.13 0.09
CA CYS A 30 0.85 -12.56 -1.12
C CYS A 30 1.36 -11.81 -2.36
N ARG A 31 1.14 -12.38 -3.54
CA ARG A 31 1.55 -11.79 -4.83
C ARG A 31 1.05 -10.35 -5.00
N ASP A 32 -0.21 -10.07 -4.63
CA ASP A 32 -0.78 -8.71 -4.68
C ASP A 32 -0.08 -7.69 -3.78
N CYS A 33 0.59 -8.15 -2.72
CA CYS A 33 1.31 -7.31 -1.74
C CYS A 33 2.82 -7.25 -2.01
N MET A 34 3.26 -7.74 -3.17
CA MET A 34 4.64 -7.69 -3.61
C MET A 34 4.76 -7.04 -4.98
N VAL A 35 5.91 -6.43 -5.19
CA VAL A 35 6.33 -5.84 -6.45
C VAL A 35 7.75 -6.31 -6.75
N PRO A 36 8.18 -6.38 -8.02
CA PRO A 36 9.60 -6.54 -8.34
C PRO A 36 10.43 -5.42 -7.69
N ASP A 37 11.74 -5.60 -7.58
CA ASP A 37 12.59 -4.55 -7.01
C ASP A 37 12.42 -3.26 -7.81
N VAL A 38 12.09 -2.17 -7.11
CA VAL A 38 11.81 -0.87 -7.74
C VAL A 38 13.10 -0.14 -8.11
N ALA A 39 14.23 -0.50 -7.49
CA ALA A 39 15.52 0.09 -7.82
C ALA A 39 16.13 -0.55 -9.07
N THR A 40 16.18 -1.89 -9.13
CA THR A 40 16.82 -2.62 -10.23
C THR A 40 15.84 -3.13 -11.30
N GLY A 41 14.53 -3.18 -11.02
CA GLY A 41 13.54 -3.79 -11.90
C GLY A 41 13.56 -5.32 -11.90
N ASN A 42 14.43 -5.96 -11.11
CA ASN A 42 14.64 -7.40 -11.14
C ASN A 42 13.44 -8.19 -10.58
N PRO A 43 12.79 -9.07 -11.38
CA PRO A 43 11.64 -9.87 -10.92
C PRO A 43 12.00 -10.96 -9.89
N LEU A 44 13.29 -11.34 -9.83
CA LEU A 44 13.81 -12.36 -8.93
C LEU A 44 13.99 -11.85 -7.49
N GLU A 45 14.02 -10.53 -7.29
CA GLU A 45 14.18 -9.91 -5.98
C GLU A 45 12.91 -9.15 -5.54
N PRO A 46 11.79 -9.85 -5.30
CA PRO A 46 10.54 -9.19 -4.96
C PRO A 46 10.61 -8.49 -3.61
N LEU A 47 10.11 -7.26 -3.58
CA LEU A 47 9.92 -6.47 -2.38
C LEU A 47 8.44 -6.44 -2.00
N CYS A 48 8.16 -6.50 -0.70
CA CYS A 48 6.81 -6.18 -0.23
C CYS A 48 6.52 -4.68 -0.39
N LEU A 49 5.25 -4.30 -0.52
CA LEU A 49 4.85 -2.90 -0.76
C LEU A 49 5.42 -1.92 0.30
N HIS A 50 5.62 -2.36 1.55
CA HIS A 50 6.22 -1.52 2.58
C HIS A 50 7.73 -1.29 2.38
N CYS A 51 8.45 -2.31 1.89
CA CYS A 51 9.87 -2.21 1.57
C CYS A 51 10.06 -1.41 0.28
N ALA A 52 9.25 -1.65 -0.74
CA ALA A 52 9.23 -0.88 -1.99
C ALA A 52 8.95 0.60 -1.72
N ARG A 53 7.97 0.93 -0.86
CA ARG A 53 7.71 2.33 -0.45
C ARG A 53 8.94 3.03 0.14
N ARG A 54 9.77 2.33 0.91
CA ARG A 54 11.01 2.92 1.48
C ARG A 54 12.10 3.14 0.43
N VAL A 55 12.05 2.44 -0.70
CA VAL A 55 12.96 2.67 -1.84
C VAL A 55 12.57 3.97 -2.53
N VAL A 56 11.30 4.09 -2.91
CA VAL A 56 10.80 5.22 -3.73
C VAL A 56 10.67 6.50 -2.92
N ALA A 57 10.26 6.38 -1.66
CA ALA A 57 10.12 7.50 -0.74
C ALA A 57 10.88 7.17 0.55
N PRO A 58 12.22 7.31 0.55
CA PRO A 58 12.99 7.17 1.78
C PRO A 58 12.46 8.18 2.79
N ARG A 59 12.26 7.74 4.04
CA ARG A 59 11.91 8.69 5.10
C ARG A 59 13.07 9.68 5.22
N SER A 60 12.78 10.97 5.17
CA SER A 60 13.74 12.01 5.52
C SER A 60 14.14 11.78 6.98
N VAL A 61 15.27 11.10 7.19
CA VAL A 61 15.88 10.99 8.52
C VAL A 61 16.42 12.38 8.83
N SER A 62 15.99 12.96 9.95
CA SER A 62 16.63 14.18 10.45
C SER A 62 18.11 13.91 10.63
N LYS A 63 18.98 14.88 10.33
CA LYS A 63 20.43 14.80 10.58
C LYS A 63 20.74 14.24 11.98
N TYR A 64 19.95 14.64 12.98
CA TYR A 64 20.10 14.27 14.39
C TYR A 64 19.39 12.96 14.80
N ALA A 65 18.94 12.13 13.85
CA ALA A 65 18.19 10.91 14.15
C ALA A 65 19.00 9.87 14.96
N GLY A 66 20.32 9.81 14.76
CA GLY A 66 21.19 8.91 15.52
C GLY A 66 21.30 9.28 17.00
N LEU A 67 21.41 10.57 17.32
CA LEU A 67 21.36 11.09 18.69
C LEU A 67 20.01 10.77 19.35
N ALA A 68 18.91 11.05 18.66
CA ALA A 68 17.55 10.74 19.12
C ALA A 68 17.38 9.25 19.45
N ALA A 69 17.84 8.37 18.57
CA ALA A 69 17.79 6.92 18.79
C ALA A 69 18.64 6.48 20.00
N HIS A 70 19.82 7.07 20.18
CA HIS A 70 20.70 6.78 21.32
C HIS A 70 20.06 7.17 22.64
N LEU A 71 19.53 8.39 22.74
CA LEU A 71 18.85 8.89 23.94
C LEU A 71 17.61 8.04 24.26
N LYS A 72 16.82 7.68 23.24
CA LYS A 72 15.66 6.79 23.42
C LYS A 72 16.04 5.40 23.94
N PHE A 73 17.14 4.84 23.44
CA PHE A 73 17.67 3.56 23.93
C PHE A 73 18.11 3.67 25.39
N ARG A 74 18.95 4.67 25.72
CA ARG A 74 19.43 4.95 27.08
C ARG A 74 18.29 5.23 28.06
N GLY A 75 17.21 5.85 27.59
CA GLY A 75 16.02 6.15 28.39
C GLY A 75 15.28 4.95 28.94
N SER A 76 15.63 3.74 28.49
CA SER A 76 15.15 2.49 29.08
C SER A 76 15.81 2.19 30.43
N PHE A 77 17.00 2.75 30.69
CA PHE A 77 17.86 2.39 31.81
C PHE A 77 18.20 3.60 32.70
N THR A 78 18.38 4.79 32.12
CA THR A 78 18.82 5.99 32.84
C THR A 78 17.90 7.18 32.59
N LYS A 79 17.84 8.09 33.58
CA LYS A 79 17.11 9.37 33.50
C LYS A 79 18.02 10.55 33.14
N LEU A 80 19.32 10.39 33.34
CA LEU A 80 20.35 11.37 33.03
C LEU A 80 21.41 10.71 32.14
N VAL A 81 21.87 11.43 31.13
CA VAL A 81 22.90 10.97 30.19
C VAL A 81 23.85 12.12 29.91
N THR A 82 25.12 11.91 30.22
CA THR A 82 26.21 12.81 29.87
C THR A 82 26.87 12.33 28.58
N LEU A 83 27.05 13.22 27.60
CA LEU A 83 27.70 12.91 26.33
C LEU A 83 28.74 13.99 26.02
N SER A 84 29.87 13.59 25.46
CA SER A 84 30.81 14.54 24.88
C SER A 84 30.40 14.96 23.47
N LEU A 85 30.80 16.17 23.04
CA LEU A 85 30.52 16.69 21.69
C LEU A 85 31.05 15.73 20.61
N ALA A 86 32.27 15.21 20.78
CA ALA A 86 32.83 14.20 19.88
C ALA A 86 32.00 12.92 19.81
N ARG A 87 31.39 12.49 20.94
CA ARG A 87 30.48 11.35 20.94
C ARG A 87 29.19 11.66 20.18
N ILE A 88 28.68 12.88 20.29
CA ILE A 88 27.49 13.33 19.59
C ILE A 88 27.76 13.37 18.07
N ASP A 89 28.91 13.86 17.63
CA ASP A 89 29.33 13.83 16.21
C ASP A 89 29.32 12.40 15.66
N GLY A 90 29.91 11.46 16.41
CA GLY A 90 29.92 10.05 16.05
C GLY A 90 28.52 9.41 16.01
N LEU A 91 27.59 9.85 16.86
CA LEU A 91 26.20 9.39 16.85
C LEU A 91 25.40 9.95 15.67
N ILE A 92 25.68 11.19 15.27
CA ILE A 92 25.05 11.85 14.13
C ILE A 92 25.62 11.29 12.81
N GLY A 93 26.89 10.83 12.82
CA GLY A 93 27.60 10.40 11.62
C GLY A 93 28.07 11.57 10.75
N SER A 94 28.04 12.79 11.29
CA SER A 94 28.60 13.99 10.69
C SER A 94 28.92 15.01 11.77
N ASN A 95 29.84 15.92 11.48
CA ASN A 95 30.24 16.94 12.45
C ASN A 95 29.10 17.92 12.74
N LEU A 96 29.00 18.32 14.00
CA LEU A 96 28.17 19.41 14.47
C LEU A 96 28.63 20.73 13.83
N PRO A 97 27.71 21.68 13.62
CA PRO A 97 28.09 23.01 13.14
C PRO A 97 28.95 23.73 14.19
N MET A 98 29.81 24.64 13.75
CA MET A 98 30.68 25.43 14.64
C MET A 98 29.92 26.17 15.74
N SER A 99 28.67 26.57 15.48
CA SER A 99 27.78 27.18 16.47
C SER A 99 27.52 26.28 17.68
N ALA A 100 27.49 24.96 17.52
CA ALA A 100 27.28 24.02 18.62
C ALA A 100 28.46 23.98 19.61
N TYR A 101 29.67 24.32 19.14
CA TYR A 101 30.87 24.37 19.97
C TYR A 101 31.10 25.74 20.60
N LYS A 102 30.55 26.81 20.00
CA LYS A 102 30.76 28.20 20.45
C LYS A 102 29.62 28.72 21.31
N ASP A 103 28.38 28.37 20.97
CA ASP A 103 27.19 29.01 21.53
C ASP A 103 26.39 28.03 22.38
N VAL A 104 26.27 28.30 23.68
CA VAL A 104 25.42 27.52 24.59
C VAL A 104 23.96 27.59 24.16
N GLY A 105 23.53 28.74 23.60
CA GLY A 105 22.17 28.95 23.09
C GLY A 105 21.79 28.00 21.95
N TRP A 106 22.77 27.42 21.24
CA TRP A 106 22.51 26.39 20.23
C TRP A 106 21.88 25.13 20.85
N TRP A 107 22.16 24.85 22.12
CA TRP A 107 21.63 23.71 22.86
C TRP A 107 20.29 24.00 23.56
N ALA A 108 19.69 25.17 23.31
CA ALA A 108 18.40 25.52 23.88
C ALA A 108 17.29 24.55 23.42
N ASN A 109 16.33 24.27 24.30
CA ASN A 109 15.22 23.35 24.06
C ASN A 109 14.10 24.01 23.20
N SER A 110 14.45 24.52 22.02
CA SER A 110 13.51 25.20 21.12
C SER A 110 12.89 24.25 20.08
N PRO A 111 11.58 24.00 20.08
CA PRO A 111 10.95 23.07 19.14
C PRO A 111 10.99 23.54 17.67
N SER A 112 11.29 24.81 17.43
CA SER A 112 11.46 25.36 16.08
C SER A 112 12.74 24.86 15.40
N SER A 113 13.78 24.56 16.18
CA SER A 113 15.07 24.12 15.65
C SER A 113 15.09 22.62 15.38
N ALA A 114 15.66 22.24 14.23
CA ALA A 114 15.71 20.83 13.82
C ALA A 114 16.59 19.95 14.73
N HIS A 115 17.62 20.54 15.35
CA HIS A 115 18.46 19.86 16.33
C HIS A 115 17.68 19.61 17.62
N ALA A 116 17.04 20.63 18.19
CA ALA A 116 16.39 20.45 19.48
C ALA A 116 15.16 19.55 19.41
N ARG A 117 14.42 19.61 18.30
CA ARG A 117 13.32 18.68 18.03
C ARG A 117 13.74 17.21 18.16
N SER A 118 14.99 16.85 17.84
CA SER A 118 15.46 15.46 17.88
C SER A 118 15.49 14.85 19.29
N TRP A 119 15.97 15.59 20.29
CA TRP A 119 15.97 15.12 21.68
C TRP A 119 14.60 15.31 22.34
N LEU A 120 13.89 16.41 22.03
CA LEU A 120 12.53 16.67 22.52
C LEU A 120 11.54 15.59 22.07
N ASP A 121 11.54 15.19 20.79
CA ASP A 121 10.70 14.10 20.26
C ASP A 121 11.04 12.74 20.90
N SER A 122 12.27 12.61 21.41
CA SER A 122 12.74 11.44 22.14
C SER A 122 12.37 11.49 23.63
N GLY A 123 11.78 12.57 24.11
CA GLY A 123 11.39 12.78 25.51
C GLY A 123 12.52 13.26 26.43
N TRP A 124 13.56 13.86 25.85
CA TRP A 124 14.74 14.36 26.55
C TRP A 124 14.89 15.87 26.36
N ASP A 125 15.39 16.54 27.39
CA ASP A 125 15.73 17.96 27.38
C ASP A 125 17.21 18.11 27.73
N VAL A 126 17.87 19.14 27.20
CA VAL A 126 19.22 19.52 27.65
C VAL A 126 19.10 20.23 28.99
N GLN A 127 19.85 19.76 29.98
CA GLN A 127 19.90 20.34 31.33
C GLN A 127 21.11 21.27 31.49
N GLU A 128 22.29 20.78 31.15
CA GLU A 128 23.56 21.50 31.34
C GLU A 128 24.47 21.30 30.14
N VAL A 129 25.22 22.34 29.80
CA VAL A 129 26.19 22.34 28.69
C VAL A 129 27.48 22.97 29.18
N ASN A 130 28.56 22.18 29.17
CA ASN A 130 29.90 22.64 29.43
C ASN A 130 30.72 22.60 28.13
N LEU A 131 30.82 23.75 27.44
CA LEU A 131 31.58 23.84 26.19
C LEU A 131 33.10 23.78 26.40
N ARG A 132 33.61 24.09 27.60
CA ARG A 132 35.05 24.03 27.91
C ARG A 132 35.54 22.58 27.95
N GLU A 133 34.75 21.70 28.57
CA GLU A 133 35.01 20.26 28.64
C GLU A 133 34.38 19.50 27.46
N GLY A 134 33.54 20.18 26.67
CA GLY A 134 32.82 19.60 25.55
C GLY A 134 31.79 18.56 26.00
N LEU A 135 31.10 18.78 27.12
CA LEU A 135 30.11 17.88 27.71
C LEU A 135 28.69 18.47 27.67
N VAL A 136 27.72 17.62 27.39
CA VAL A 136 26.30 17.96 27.38
C VAL A 136 25.54 16.94 28.23
N VAL A 137 24.72 17.45 29.15
CA VAL A 137 23.89 16.64 30.06
C VAL A 137 22.44 16.69 29.57
N PHE A 138 21.91 15.51 29.24
CA PHE A 138 20.52 15.33 28.86
C PHE A 138 19.73 14.74 30.04
N LYS A 139 18.53 15.27 30.27
CA LYS A 139 17.59 14.78 31.27
C LYS A 139 16.32 14.29 30.59
N LYS A 140 15.86 13.11 30.99
CA LYS A 140 14.62 12.53 30.50
C LYS A 140 13.43 13.20 31.20
N VAL A 141 12.60 13.89 30.43
CA VAL A 141 11.42 14.60 30.95
C VAL A 141 10.14 13.80 30.73
N ARG A 142 10.08 12.97 29.68
CA ARG A 142 8.91 12.15 29.36
C ARG A 142 9.25 10.67 29.29
N GLU A 143 8.43 9.83 29.91
CA GLU A 143 8.51 8.39 29.68
C GLU A 143 7.94 8.04 28.31
N THR A 144 8.82 7.86 27.33
CA THR A 144 8.42 7.24 26.06
C THR A 144 8.14 5.76 26.31
N ARG A 145 6.86 5.38 26.43
CA ARG A 145 6.47 3.95 26.48
C ARG A 145 6.98 3.27 25.21
N ILE A 146 7.97 2.39 25.36
CA ILE A 146 8.39 1.52 24.27
C ILE A 146 7.22 0.56 24.03
N LYS A 147 6.43 0.79 22.97
CA LYS A 147 5.38 -0.14 22.56
C LYS A 147 6.05 -1.47 22.16
N ARG A 148 6.18 -2.38 23.12
CA ARG A 148 6.57 -3.77 22.86
C ARG A 148 5.58 -4.32 21.84
N LYS A 149 6.09 -4.66 20.65
CA LYS A 149 5.27 -5.24 19.61
C LYS A 149 4.81 -6.61 20.12
N ARG A 150 3.53 -6.74 20.51
CA ARG A 150 2.95 -8.04 20.93
C ARG A 150 3.29 -9.08 19.85
N ARG A 151 3.90 -10.20 20.25
CA ARG A 151 4.04 -11.36 19.37
C ARG A 151 2.63 -11.75 18.93
N LYS A 152 2.37 -11.70 17.62
CA LYS A 152 1.06 -12.04 17.07
C LYS A 152 0.87 -13.54 17.30
N GLY A 153 -0.12 -13.91 18.10
CA GLY A 153 -0.45 -15.32 18.37
C GLY A 153 -0.90 -16.07 17.11
N GLU A 154 -1.01 -17.38 17.25
CA GLU A 154 -1.40 -18.32 16.20
C GLU A 154 -2.71 -17.90 15.51
N THR A 155 -2.73 -17.97 14.19
CA THR A 155 -3.70 -17.25 13.37
C THR A 155 -4.99 -18.06 13.25
N ASN A 156 -5.90 -17.93 14.22
CA ASN A 156 -7.22 -18.58 14.21
C ASN A 156 -8.21 -17.99 13.18
N LYS A 157 -7.73 -17.19 12.23
CA LYS A 157 -8.61 -16.53 11.26
C LYS A 157 -9.00 -17.51 10.15
N PRO A 158 -10.29 -17.60 9.80
CA PRO A 158 -10.72 -18.42 8.67
C PRO A 158 -10.09 -17.90 7.37
N PHE A 159 -9.87 -18.80 6.42
CA PHE A 159 -9.38 -18.45 5.10
C PHE A 159 -10.36 -17.50 4.41
N THR A 160 -9.96 -16.24 4.21
CA THR A 160 -10.72 -15.28 3.41
C THR A 160 -10.23 -15.33 1.96
N PRO A 161 -11.06 -15.75 0.99
CA PRO A 161 -10.70 -15.72 -0.42
C PRO A 161 -10.43 -14.28 -0.90
N VAL A 162 -9.64 -14.15 -1.96
CA VAL A 162 -9.37 -12.84 -2.58
C VAL A 162 -10.69 -12.27 -3.13
N PRO A 163 -11.08 -11.02 -2.82
CA PRO A 163 -12.23 -10.39 -3.46
C PRO A 163 -11.95 -10.26 -4.97
N VAL A 164 -12.57 -11.11 -5.77
CA VAL A 164 -12.55 -10.99 -7.23
C VAL A 164 -13.63 -10.00 -7.60
N ARG A 165 -13.30 -8.92 -8.32
CA ARG A 165 -14.34 -8.11 -8.95
C ARG A 165 -15.05 -9.01 -9.96
N PRO A 166 -16.36 -9.30 -9.83
CA PRO A 166 -17.04 -10.10 -10.82
C PRO A 166 -16.93 -9.39 -12.17
N ILE A 167 -16.42 -10.09 -13.18
CA ILE A 167 -16.40 -9.57 -14.55
C ILE A 167 -17.87 -9.40 -14.95
N LYS A 168 -18.35 -8.16 -15.02
CA LYS A 168 -19.70 -7.89 -15.54
C LYS A 168 -19.65 -8.15 -17.06
N PRO A 169 -20.42 -9.11 -17.60
CA PRO A 169 -20.49 -9.29 -19.05
C PRO A 169 -20.98 -7.99 -19.68
N ARG A 170 -20.32 -7.55 -20.76
CA ARG A 170 -20.76 -6.35 -21.49
C ARG A 170 -22.11 -6.66 -22.13
N ALA A 171 -23.13 -5.88 -21.81
CA ALA A 171 -24.42 -5.98 -22.49
C ALA A 171 -24.21 -5.71 -24.00
N PRO A 172 -24.93 -6.41 -24.90
CA PRO A 172 -24.84 -6.15 -26.34
C PRO A 172 -25.28 -4.71 -26.65
N SER A 173 -24.65 -4.09 -27.66
CA SER A 173 -25.03 -2.74 -28.10
C SER A 173 -26.46 -2.72 -28.63
N LYS A 174 -27.15 -1.59 -28.52
CA LYS A 174 -28.51 -1.39 -29.05
C LYS A 174 -28.61 -1.79 -30.53
N THR A 175 -27.56 -1.50 -31.31
CA THR A 175 -27.44 -1.88 -32.73
C THR A 175 -27.34 -3.39 -32.95
N LYS A 176 -26.67 -4.13 -32.06
CA LYS A 176 -26.57 -5.59 -32.15
C LYS A 176 -27.89 -6.25 -31.77
N VAL A 177 -28.59 -5.70 -30.77
CA VAL A 177 -29.93 -6.13 -30.38
C VAL A 177 -30.93 -5.87 -31.51
N SER A 178 -30.89 -4.70 -32.15
CA SER A 178 -31.79 -4.38 -33.27
C SER A 178 -31.55 -5.26 -34.50
N LYS A 179 -30.28 -5.52 -34.86
CA LYS A 179 -29.93 -6.46 -35.95
C LYS A 179 -30.43 -7.88 -35.67
N LEU A 180 -30.30 -8.34 -34.42
CA LEU A 180 -30.82 -9.65 -34.01
C LEU A 180 -32.35 -9.69 -34.11
N TYR A 181 -33.03 -8.67 -33.61
CA TYR A 181 -34.49 -8.56 -33.68
C TYR A 181 -34.99 -8.56 -35.14
N ALA A 182 -34.37 -7.77 -36.02
CA ALA A 182 -34.69 -7.75 -37.44
C ALA A 182 -34.49 -9.13 -38.08
N ARG A 183 -33.40 -9.83 -37.72
CA ARG A 183 -33.14 -11.19 -38.21
C ARG A 183 -34.21 -12.19 -37.73
N ILE A 184 -34.63 -12.11 -36.47
CA ILE A 184 -35.73 -12.94 -35.93
C ILE A 184 -37.02 -12.67 -36.71
N LYS A 185 -37.38 -11.39 -36.92
CA LYS A 185 -38.57 -11.01 -37.70
C LYS A 185 -38.52 -11.50 -39.15
N ASN A 186 -37.36 -11.49 -39.78
CA ASN A 186 -37.21 -12.03 -41.13
C ASN A 186 -37.42 -13.54 -41.17
N LEU A 187 -36.89 -14.28 -40.18
CA LEU A 187 -37.13 -15.72 -40.05
C LEU A 187 -38.61 -16.04 -39.79
N GLU A 188 -39.30 -15.23 -38.96
CA GLU A 188 -40.75 -15.35 -38.75
C GLU A 188 -41.53 -15.14 -40.06
N ARG A 189 -41.19 -14.10 -40.83
CA ARG A 189 -41.81 -13.84 -42.13
C ARG A 189 -41.60 -15.00 -43.10
N GLN A 190 -40.37 -15.52 -43.21
CA GLN A 190 -40.07 -16.69 -44.03
C GLN A 190 -40.89 -17.91 -43.61
N ARG A 191 -40.97 -18.20 -42.30
CA ARG A 191 -41.80 -19.29 -41.77
C ARG A 191 -43.29 -19.10 -42.08
N SER A 192 -43.80 -17.87 -42.00
CA SER A 192 -45.20 -17.59 -42.34
C SER A 192 -45.49 -17.69 -43.84
N ALA A 193 -44.55 -17.28 -44.69
CA ALA A 193 -44.66 -17.41 -46.15
C ALA A 193 -44.66 -18.87 -46.59
N LEU A 194 -43.83 -19.70 -45.96
CA LEU A 194 -43.80 -21.15 -46.18
C LEU A 194 -45.09 -21.87 -45.73
N LYS A 195 -45.87 -21.28 -44.82
CA LYS A 195 -47.17 -21.83 -44.40
C LYS A 195 -48.31 -21.59 -45.39
N GLY A 196 -48.03 -20.98 -46.55
CA GLY A 196 -49.03 -20.74 -47.60
C GLY A 196 -49.98 -19.60 -47.22
N SER A 197 -50.04 -18.56 -48.04
CA SER A 197 -51.02 -17.49 -47.88
C SER A 197 -52.42 -18.07 -48.07
N VAL A 198 -53.19 -18.19 -46.99
CA VAL A 198 -54.63 -18.45 -47.08
C VAL A 198 -55.27 -17.15 -47.59
N ARG A 199 -55.34 -17.00 -48.92
CA ARG A 199 -56.09 -15.91 -49.57
C ARG A 199 -57.51 -15.88 -49.03
N SER A 200 -57.96 -14.70 -48.64
CA SER A 200 -59.34 -14.48 -48.21
C SER A 200 -60.32 -14.92 -49.31
N PRO A 201 -61.50 -15.48 -48.99
CA PRO A 201 -62.52 -15.84 -49.98
C PRO A 201 -62.88 -14.70 -50.95
N TYR A 202 -62.74 -13.44 -50.51
CA TYR A 202 -62.95 -12.24 -51.33
C TYR A 202 -61.88 -12.06 -52.41
N GLU A 203 -60.59 -12.29 -52.08
CA GLU A 203 -59.47 -12.17 -53.04
C GLU A 203 -59.48 -13.24 -54.12
N LYS A 204 -60.18 -14.37 -53.90
CA LYS A 204 -60.37 -15.43 -54.90
C LYS A 204 -61.48 -15.12 -55.92
N ARG A 205 -62.34 -14.13 -55.65
CA ARG A 205 -63.49 -13.75 -56.52
C ARG A 205 -63.17 -12.66 -57.53
N LEU A 206 -62.04 -11.95 -57.38
CA LEU A 206 -61.64 -10.95 -58.37
C LEU A 206 -61.18 -11.66 -59.65
N PHE A 207 -61.88 -11.39 -60.75
CA PHE A 207 -61.70 -12.01 -62.06
C PHE A 207 -60.24 -11.91 -62.54
N LYS A 208 -59.77 -12.97 -63.22
CA LYS A 208 -58.50 -12.93 -63.96
C LYS A 208 -58.64 -11.90 -65.07
N SER A 209 -57.63 -11.06 -65.26
CA SER A 209 -57.59 -9.97 -66.25
C SER A 209 -57.69 -10.41 -67.73
N SER A 210 -57.85 -11.71 -68.00
CA SER A 210 -57.84 -12.31 -69.34
C SER A 210 -59.22 -12.77 -69.84
N GLU A 211 -60.32 -12.58 -69.11
CA GLU A 211 -61.65 -12.97 -69.57
C GLU A 211 -62.44 -11.74 -70.04
N LYS A 212 -62.76 -11.68 -71.34
CA LYS A 212 -63.70 -10.70 -71.90
C LYS A 212 -65.14 -11.13 -71.58
N PRO A 213 -65.98 -10.24 -71.03
CA PRO A 213 -67.37 -10.57 -70.72
C PRO A 213 -68.17 -10.83 -72.00
N ARG A 214 -69.04 -11.84 -71.97
CA ARG A 214 -70.11 -12.07 -72.95
C ARG A 214 -71.39 -11.42 -72.46
#